data_AF-M7P3S5-F1
#
_entry.id   AF-M7P3S5-F1
#
_cell.length_a   1.000
_cell.length_b   1.000
_cell.length_c   1.000
_cell.angle_alpha   90.00
_cell.angle_beta   90.00
_cell.angle_gamma   90.00
#
_symmetry.space_group_name_H-M   'P 1'
#
loop_
_entity.id
_entity.type
_entity.pdbx_description
1 polymer ?
#
loop_
_entity_poly.entity_id
_entity_poly.type
_entity_poly.pdbx_seq_one_letter_code
_entity_poly.pdbx_strand_id
1 'polypeptide(L)'
;MTSHLEPMAKLPAGEAQSLLEALADWGPLTTIIIHAGSVFEFKGPFPRGTMAEGFYNLKGDTGFEGHLNLSLIDEIRLESKQHRGRDSYSFVFVNAQADVIFKVFLGRDSKGNIFEDQLQRFCEMQLASGTI
;
A
#
# COMPACT_ATOMS: atom_id res chain seq x y z
N MET A 1 26.01 -3.32 13.72
CA MET A 1 24.97 -4.33 13.46
C MET A 1 24.62 -4.21 12.00
N THR A 2 25.03 -5.19 11.20
CA THR A 2 24.82 -5.22 9.76
C THR A 2 23.32 -5.13 9.46
N SER A 3 22.87 -4.00 8.90
CA SER A 3 21.54 -3.94 8.28
C SER A 3 21.63 -4.79 7.02
N HIS A 4 21.32 -6.07 7.16
CA HIS A 4 20.98 -6.89 6.01
C HIS A 4 19.71 -6.25 5.45
N LEU A 5 19.87 -5.44 4.41
CA LEU A 5 18.78 -5.07 3.53
C LEU A 5 18.40 -6.36 2.83
N GLU A 6 17.53 -7.15 3.47
CA GLU A 6 16.79 -8.20 2.80
C GLU A 6 16.25 -7.60 1.48
N PRO A 7 16.40 -8.28 0.33
CA PRO A 7 15.86 -7.78 -0.91
C PRO A 7 14.37 -7.58 -0.73
N MET A 8 13.99 -6.30 -0.62
CA MET A 8 12.61 -5.94 -0.40
C MET A 8 11.88 -6.16 -1.71
N ALA A 9 10.92 -7.07 -1.70
CA ALA A 9 9.96 -7.28 -2.78
C ALA A 9 9.43 -5.93 -3.27
N LYS A 10 9.49 -5.70 -4.58
CA LYS A 10 9.10 -4.45 -5.22
C LYS A 10 8.28 -4.72 -6.47
N LEU A 11 7.27 -3.90 -6.69
CA LEU A 11 6.56 -3.83 -7.96
C LEU A 11 7.00 -2.56 -8.71
N PRO A 12 7.14 -2.62 -10.05
CA PRO A 12 7.46 -1.45 -10.85
C PRO A 12 6.31 -0.44 -10.84
N ALA A 13 6.59 0.84 -11.11
CA ALA A 13 5.59 1.91 -11.21
C ALA A 13 4.38 1.55 -12.09
N GLY A 14 4.59 0.82 -13.19
CA GLY A 14 3.54 0.42 -14.11
C GLY A 14 2.45 -0.46 -13.49
N GLU A 15 2.73 -1.13 -12.38
CA GLU A 15 1.76 -1.97 -11.65
C GLU A 15 0.91 -1.18 -10.65
N ALA A 16 1.16 0.13 -10.49
CA ALA A 16 0.46 0.94 -9.46
C ALA A 16 -1.05 0.93 -9.64
N GLN A 17 -1.55 1.17 -10.85
CA GLN A 17 -2.99 1.18 -11.10
C GLN A 17 -3.60 -0.20 -10.85
N SER A 18 -3.02 -1.26 -11.42
CA SER A 18 -3.49 -2.64 -11.27
C SER A 18 -3.54 -3.07 -9.80
N LEU A 19 -2.51 -2.73 -9.02
CA LEU A 19 -2.48 -2.99 -7.59
C LEU A 19 -3.59 -2.23 -6.86
N LEU A 20 -3.76 -0.93 -7.10
CA LEU A 20 -4.80 -0.12 -6.45
C LEU A 20 -6.21 -0.62 -6.77
N GLU A 21 -6.45 -1.03 -8.01
CA GLU A 21 -7.71 -1.66 -8.42
C GLU A 21 -7.93 -3.00 -7.71
N ALA A 22 -6.89 -3.83 -7.57
CA ALA A 22 -6.97 -5.08 -6.82
C ALA A 22 -7.24 -4.84 -5.33
N LEU A 23 -6.60 -3.84 -4.72
CA LEU A 23 -6.77 -3.52 -3.29
C LEU A 23 -8.20 -3.10 -2.93
N ALA A 24 -8.97 -2.56 -3.89
CA ALA A 24 -10.38 -2.25 -3.67
C ALA A 24 -11.22 -3.49 -3.32
N ASP A 25 -10.77 -4.68 -3.76
CA ASP A 25 -11.45 -5.95 -3.54
C ASP A 25 -10.88 -6.75 -2.34
N TRP A 26 -9.98 -6.14 -1.54
CA TRP A 26 -9.36 -6.81 -0.38
C TRP A 26 -10.13 -6.61 0.92
N GLY A 27 -11.26 -5.88 0.89
CA GLY A 27 -11.99 -5.53 2.10
C GLY A 27 -11.26 -4.46 2.92
N PRO A 28 -11.43 -4.42 4.26
CA PRO A 28 -10.89 -3.33 5.07
C PRO A 28 -9.36 -3.28 5.07
N LEU A 29 -8.80 -2.10 4.76
CA LEU A 29 -7.37 -1.78 4.78
C LEU A 29 -7.13 -0.55 5.65
N THR A 30 -5.87 -0.15 5.79
CA THR A 30 -5.52 1.17 6.37
C THR A 30 -4.63 1.94 5.43
N THR A 31 -5.13 3.02 4.86
CA THR A 31 -4.35 3.94 4.02
C THR A 31 -3.78 5.05 4.88
N ILE A 32 -2.48 5.33 4.74
CA ILE A 32 -1.78 6.37 5.49
C ILE A 32 -1.18 7.39 4.55
N ILE A 33 -1.45 8.66 4.83
CA ILE A 33 -0.84 9.82 4.19
C ILE A 33 -0.05 10.59 5.25
N ILE A 34 1.20 10.92 4.95
CA ILE A 34 2.06 11.69 5.84
C ILE A 34 2.29 13.04 5.19
N HIS A 35 1.95 14.12 5.89
CA HIS A 35 2.16 15.47 5.39
C HIS A 35 2.65 16.38 6.51
N ALA A 36 3.82 17.00 6.30
CA ALA A 36 4.42 17.94 7.25
C ALA A 36 4.52 17.42 8.70
N GLY A 37 4.84 16.13 8.87
CA GLY A 37 4.95 15.47 10.18
C GLY A 37 3.61 15.02 10.78
N SER A 38 2.47 15.37 10.17
CA SER A 38 1.16 14.85 10.52
C SER A 38 0.90 13.51 9.82
N VAL A 39 0.12 12.64 10.46
CA VAL A 39 -0.27 11.33 9.94
C VAL A 39 -1.80 11.29 9.85
N PHE A 40 -2.30 11.04 8.65
CA PHE A 40 -3.72 10.87 8.37
C PHE A 40 -3.98 9.41 8.01
N GLU A 41 -4.95 8.78 8.68
CA GLU A 41 -5.29 7.38 8.49
C GLU A 41 -6.74 7.24 8.02
N PHE A 42 -6.95 6.47 6.96
CA PHE A 42 -8.26 6.04 6.51
C PHE A 42 -8.38 4.54 6.69
N LYS A 43 -9.34 4.13 7.53
CA LYS A 43 -9.62 2.72 7.83
C LYS A 43 -10.89 2.30 7.13
N GLY A 44 -10.78 1.25 6.31
CA GLY A 44 -11.88 0.77 5.48
C GLY A 44 -11.38 0.28 4.12
N PRO A 45 -12.30 -0.15 3.24
CA PRO A 45 -11.93 -0.58 1.89
C PRO A 45 -11.20 0.52 1.13
N PHE A 46 -10.21 0.12 0.32
CA PHE A 46 -9.61 1.06 -0.61
C PHE A 46 -10.65 1.43 -1.68
N PRO A 47 -10.89 2.73 -1.95
CA PRO A 47 -11.90 3.15 -2.91
C PRO A 47 -11.48 2.76 -4.33
N ARG A 48 -12.43 2.20 -5.09
CA ARG A 48 -12.23 2.00 -6.52
C ARG A 48 -12.11 3.36 -7.21
N GLY A 49 -11.19 3.46 -8.16
CA GLY A 49 -10.97 4.70 -8.91
C GLY A 49 -11.02 4.53 -10.42
N THR A 50 -10.96 5.67 -11.12
CA THR A 50 -10.95 5.74 -12.58
C THR A 50 -9.91 6.74 -13.08
N MET A 51 -9.20 6.41 -14.15
CA MET A 51 -8.28 7.34 -14.81
C MET A 51 -9.04 8.45 -15.54
N ALA A 52 -8.77 9.70 -15.19
CA ALA A 52 -9.24 10.88 -15.92
C ALA A 52 -8.33 12.08 -15.61
N GLU A 53 -8.16 12.97 -16.58
CA GLU A 53 -7.37 14.23 -16.44
C GLU A 53 -5.93 14.03 -15.93
N GLY A 54 -5.33 12.86 -16.17
CA GLY A 54 -3.97 12.53 -15.73
C GLY A 54 -3.86 11.99 -14.30
N PHE A 55 -4.98 11.75 -13.61
CA PHE A 55 -5.02 11.22 -12.25
C PHE A 55 -5.85 9.93 -12.16
N TYR A 56 -5.54 9.10 -11.17
CA TYR A 56 -6.43 8.03 -10.72
C TYR A 56 -7.37 8.59 -9.65
N ASN A 57 -8.63 8.78 -10.03
CA ASN A 57 -9.62 9.50 -9.23
C ASN A 57 -10.36 8.51 -8.33
N LEU A 58 -10.19 8.64 -7.02
CA LEU A 58 -10.81 7.81 -6.01
C LEU A 58 -12.20 8.36 -5.66
N LYS A 59 -13.19 7.46 -5.64
CA LYS A 59 -14.53 7.75 -5.14
C LYS A 59 -14.88 6.73 -4.07
N GLY A 60 -15.04 7.18 -2.84
CA GLY A 60 -15.22 6.32 -1.69
C GLY A 60 -16.51 6.64 -0.94
N ASP A 61 -17.32 5.61 -0.67
CA ASP A 61 -18.56 5.77 0.10
C ASP A 61 -18.31 6.03 1.59
N THR A 62 -17.06 5.86 2.05
CA THR A 62 -16.64 5.93 3.46
C THR A 62 -15.77 7.14 3.78
N GLY A 63 -15.70 8.12 2.87
CA GLY A 63 -15.03 9.41 3.09
C GLY A 63 -13.54 9.44 2.71
N PHE A 64 -12.94 8.32 2.28
CA PHE A 64 -11.64 8.37 1.61
C PHE A 64 -11.85 8.60 0.11
N GLU A 65 -11.67 9.86 -0.30
CA GLU A 65 -11.78 10.33 -1.67
C GLU A 65 -10.51 11.12 -2.05
N GLY A 66 -10.25 11.28 -3.35
CA GLY A 66 -9.12 12.10 -3.80
C GLY A 66 -8.62 11.74 -5.19
N HIS A 67 -7.44 12.25 -5.52
CA HIS A 67 -6.83 12.11 -6.84
C HIS A 67 -5.38 11.71 -6.68
N LEU A 68 -5.01 10.53 -7.19
CA LEU A 68 -3.65 10.03 -7.12
C LEU A 68 -2.91 10.33 -8.41
N ASN A 69 -1.79 11.03 -8.32
CA ASN A 69 -0.90 11.22 -9.46
C ASN A 69 0.02 10.00 -9.61
N LEU A 70 -0.44 9.00 -10.36
CA LEU A 70 0.32 7.76 -10.54
C LEU A 70 1.64 7.98 -11.29
N SER A 71 1.77 9.05 -12.09
CA SER A 71 3.01 9.37 -12.80
C SER A 71 4.19 9.73 -11.89
N LEU A 72 3.91 10.07 -10.62
CA LEU A 72 4.95 10.34 -9.63
C LEU A 72 5.45 9.08 -8.92
N ILE A 73 4.79 7.93 -9.10
CA ILE A 73 5.21 6.66 -8.52
C ILE A 73 6.37 6.12 -9.36
N ASP A 74 7.48 5.80 -8.70
CA ASP A 74 8.66 5.19 -9.30
C ASP A 74 8.73 3.68 -9.00
N GLU A 75 8.42 3.32 -7.75
CA GLU A 75 8.31 1.93 -7.33
C GLU A 75 7.28 1.77 -6.20
N ILE A 76 6.86 0.52 -5.99
CA ILE A 76 5.99 0.12 -4.88
C ILE A 76 6.72 -0.93 -4.09
N ARG A 77 7.00 -0.64 -2.81
CA ARG A 77 7.72 -1.56 -1.93
C ARG A 77 6.72 -2.39 -1.13
N LEU A 78 6.93 -3.69 -1.09
CA LEU A 78 6.15 -4.61 -0.26
C LEU A 78 6.94 -4.84 1.03
N GLU A 79 6.65 -4.02 2.04
CA GLU A 79 7.34 -4.04 3.34
C GLU A 79 6.70 -5.04 4.29
N SER A 80 7.51 -5.93 4.86
CA SER A 80 7.19 -6.72 6.06
C SER A 80 8.10 -6.26 7.19
N LYS A 81 7.53 -5.72 8.27
CA LYS A 81 8.32 -5.24 9.42
C LYS A 81 7.55 -5.36 10.73
N GLN A 82 8.29 -5.46 11.83
CA GLN A 82 7.67 -5.32 13.15
C GLN A 82 7.49 -3.84 13.50
N HIS A 83 6.28 -3.49 13.91
CA HIS A 83 5.96 -2.20 14.50
C HIS A 83 5.39 -2.40 15.90
N ARG A 84 6.10 -1.90 16.92
CA ARG A 84 5.73 -2.06 18.34
C ARG A 84 5.50 -3.53 18.74
N GLY A 85 6.37 -4.42 18.25
CA GLY A 85 6.32 -5.85 18.54
C GLY A 85 5.22 -6.63 17.81
N ARG A 86 4.60 -6.04 16.78
CA ARG A 86 3.60 -6.71 15.93
C ARG A 86 4.02 -6.68 14.48
N ASP A 87 3.88 -7.80 13.78
CA ASP A 87 4.16 -7.87 12.34
C ASP A 87 3.21 -6.96 11.58
N SER A 88 3.73 -6.20 10.62
CA SER A 88 3.02 -5.20 9.83
C SER A 88 3.44 -5.32 8.38
N TYR A 89 2.45 -5.34 7.49
CA TYR A 89 2.62 -5.54 6.06
C TYR A 89 2.01 -4.36 5.32
N SER A 90 2.75 -3.80 4.36
CA SER A 90 2.29 -2.62 3.62
C SER A 90 2.84 -2.53 2.21
N PHE A 91 2.02 -1.95 1.34
CA PHE A 91 2.43 -1.39 0.06
C PHE A 91 2.85 0.07 0.26
N VAL A 92 4.11 0.38 -0.02
CA VAL A 92 4.67 1.73 0.14
C VAL A 92 4.96 2.30 -1.23
N PHE A 93 4.15 3.27 -1.64
CA PHE A 93 4.29 3.96 -2.92
C PHE A 93 5.30 5.08 -2.76
N VAL A 94 6.37 5.07 -3.56
CA VAL A 94 7.44 6.07 -3.47
C VAL A 94 7.70 6.74 -4.82
N ASN A 95 8.23 7.95 -4.76
CA ASN A 95 8.66 8.69 -5.95
C ASN A 95 10.11 8.36 -6.32
N ALA A 96 10.60 8.97 -7.41
CA ALA A 96 11.98 8.79 -7.91
C ALA A 96 13.07 9.31 -6.95
N GLN A 97 12.71 10.06 -5.91
CA GLN A 97 13.60 10.49 -4.83
C GLN A 97 13.56 9.54 -3.63
N ALA A 98 12.83 8.42 -3.75
CA ALA A 98 12.53 7.47 -2.68
C ALA A 98 11.69 8.04 -1.53
N ASP A 99 11.08 9.22 -1.69
CA ASP A 99 10.13 9.76 -0.73
C ASP A 99 8.82 8.99 -0.79
N VAL A 100 8.21 8.76 0.37
CA VAL A 100 6.89 8.12 0.47
C VAL A 100 5.81 9.08 0.01
N ILE A 101 5.01 8.65 -0.98
CA ILE A 101 3.82 9.37 -1.42
C ILE A 101 2.66 9.02 -0.47
N PHE A 102 2.37 7.72 -0.32
CA PHE A 102 1.40 7.18 0.64
C PHE A 102 1.66 5.70 0.90
N LYS A 103 0.95 5.12 1.86
CA LYS A 103 1.05 3.69 2.21
C LYS A 103 -0.33 3.06 2.30
N VAL A 104 -0.43 1.79 1.96
CA VAL A 104 -1.61 0.95 2.22
C VAL A 104 -1.17 -0.25 3.05
N PHE A 105 -1.71 -0.38 4.24
CA PHE A 105 -1.46 -1.49 5.17
C PHE A 105 -2.58 -2.51 5.09
N LEU A 106 -2.22 -3.77 5.28
CA LEU A 106 -3.21 -4.83 5.49
C LEU A 106 -4.06 -4.49 6.72
N GLY A 107 -5.35 -4.76 6.60
CA GLY A 107 -6.32 -4.55 7.65
C GLY A 107 -6.12 -5.50 8.82
N ARG A 108 -6.77 -5.14 9.93
CA ARG A 108 -6.85 -5.98 11.12
C ARG A 108 -8.28 -6.15 11.58
N ASP A 109 -8.56 -7.30 12.17
CA ASP A 109 -9.81 -7.56 12.85
C ASP A 109 -9.94 -6.74 14.15
N SER A 110 -11.08 -6.85 14.82
CA SER A 110 -11.36 -6.18 16.10
C SER A 110 -10.45 -6.62 17.26
N LYS A 111 -9.75 -7.75 17.12
CA LYS A 111 -8.76 -8.26 18.09
C LYS A 111 -7.33 -7.80 17.74
N GLY A 112 -7.15 -7.15 16.61
CA GLY A 112 -5.86 -6.69 16.12
C GLY A 112 -5.06 -7.74 15.34
N ASN A 113 -5.65 -8.85 14.92
CA ASN A 113 -5.00 -9.83 14.03
C ASN A 113 -5.11 -9.36 12.58
N ILE A 114 -4.09 -9.63 11.76
CA ILE A 114 -4.15 -9.35 10.32
C ILE A 114 -5.14 -10.31 9.66
N PHE A 115 -5.89 -9.84 8.67
CA PHE A 115 -6.75 -10.71 7.88
C PHE A 115 -5.92 -11.73 7.07
N GLU A 116 -6.18 -13.02 7.29
CA GLU A 116 -5.37 -14.11 6.73
C GLU A 116 -5.39 -14.13 5.19
N ASP A 117 -6.53 -13.84 4.57
CA ASP A 117 -6.68 -13.79 3.12
C ASP A 117 -5.85 -12.64 2.50
N GLN A 118 -5.83 -11.48 3.16
CA GLN A 118 -4.98 -10.36 2.74
C GLN A 118 -3.50 -10.71 2.89
N LEU A 119 -3.13 -11.35 4.00
CA LEU A 119 -1.75 -11.78 4.25
C LEU A 119 -1.27 -12.79 3.20
N GLN A 120 -2.11 -13.78 2.88
CA GLN A 120 -1.80 -14.78 1.86
C GLN A 120 -1.54 -14.10 0.50
N ARG A 121 -2.46 -13.24 0.03
CA ARG A 121 -2.30 -12.53 -1.25
C ARG A 121 -1.06 -11.64 -1.26
N PHE A 122 -0.76 -10.97 -0.16
CA PHE A 122 0.45 -10.15 -0.03
C PHE A 122 1.73 -11.00 -0.16
N CYS A 123 1.80 -12.14 0.54
CA CYS A 123 2.93 -13.05 0.45
C CYS A 123 3.09 -13.64 -0.96
N GLU A 124 1.99 -13.98 -1.63
CA GLU A 124 2.00 -14.43 -3.03
C GLU A 124 2.58 -13.36 -3.96
N MET A 125 2.19 -12.09 -3.79
CA MET A 125 2.78 -10.97 -4.53
C MET A 125 4.26 -10.79 -4.24
N GLN A 126 4.69 -10.89 -2.98
CA GLN A 126 6.11 -10.80 -2.62
C GLN A 126 6.93 -11.88 -3.31
N LEU A 127 6.47 -13.14 -3.26
CA LEU A 127 7.11 -14.26 -3.94
C LEU A 127 7.18 -14.06 -5.45
N ALA A 128 6.09 -13.58 -6.08
CA ALA A 128 6.06 -13.32 -7.52
C ALA A 128 6.96 -12.16 -7.95
N SER A 129 7.12 -11.15 -7.09
CA SER A 129 8.01 -10.00 -7.34
C SER A 129 9.50 -10.30 -7.11
N GLY A 130 9.80 -11.40 -6.41
CA GLY A 130 11.14 -11.87 -6.13
C GLY A 130 11.56 -12.98 -7.09
N THR A 131 12.02 -12.61 -8.29
CA THR A 131 13.02 -13.44 -8.97
C THR A 131 14.27 -13.41 -8.09
N ILE A 132 14.54 -14.54 -7.41
CA ILE A 132 15.84 -14.81 -6.77
C ILE A 132 16.93 -14.82 -7.83
#